data_AF-A0A2H6GKM3-F1
#
_entry.id   AF-A0A2H6GKM3-F1
#
_cell.length_a   1.000
_cell.length_b   1.000
_cell.length_c   1.000
_cell.angle_alpha   90.00
_cell.angle_beta   90.00
_cell.angle_gamma   90.00
#
_symmetry.space_group_name_H-M   'P 1'
#
loop_
_entity.id
_entity.type
_entity.pdbx_description
1 polymer ?
#
loop_
_entity_poly.entity_id
_entity_poly.type
_entity_poly.pdbx_seq_one_letter_code
_entity_poly.pdbx_strand_id
1 'polypeptide(L)'
;MERFLRLMHILLVRKLAVRARQVVGETSVSHNHTMVLYLLSREFVALGPDLVPYFLREILVGSGRRTRGYAEFLQHVGDMRGVARFAGNAFMSSVLQRCRRLRMDEVTELLASPRPLMRIYHSGDVESRTPDQDYIPLGVRKSLARRPNPHTIEKLSMEQDPQVVRNLLSNPRITEEIVIKMASLRPTGQEVLSEIFNNHRWSARYRVRKALVFNPYTLPRVAHALLPMLMLSDLMDISMGRTLHHSVRNAAKRFIMLRISDMGPTEKEQFSKSNAARLKSIFLETG
;
A
#
# COMPACT_ATOMS: atom_id res chain seq x y z
N MET A 1 11.19 35.23 -19.43
CA MET A 1 11.68 34.19 -18.50
C MET A 1 10.56 33.27 -18.00
N GLU A 2 9.46 33.81 -17.45
CA GLU A 2 8.38 33.01 -16.86
C GLU A 2 7.64 32.08 -17.86
N ARG A 3 7.35 32.58 -19.08
CA ARG A 3 6.76 31.75 -20.16
C ARG A 3 7.66 30.57 -20.55
N PHE A 4 8.98 30.77 -20.56
CA PHE A 4 9.96 29.73 -20.87
C PHE A 4 10.00 28.67 -19.77
N LEU A 5 10.00 29.08 -18.50
CA LEU A 5 9.94 28.16 -17.35
C LEU A 5 8.65 27.34 -17.34
N ARG A 6 7.49 27.96 -17.65
CA ARG A 6 6.21 27.23 -17.81
C ARG A 6 6.27 26.22 -18.95
N LEU A 7 6.82 26.59 -20.10
CA LEU A 7 6.98 25.69 -21.25
C LEU A 7 7.87 24.49 -20.91
N MET A 8 9.01 24.74 -20.27
CA MET A 8 9.93 23.69 -19.82
C MET A 8 9.27 22.75 -18.82
N HIS A 9 8.48 23.28 -17.89
CA HIS A 9 7.72 22.46 -16.94
C HIS A 9 6.69 21.57 -17.65
N ILE A 10 5.94 22.12 -18.61
CA ILE A 10 4.97 21.34 -19.41
C ILE A 10 5.67 20.22 -20.19
N LEU A 11 6.80 20.52 -20.83
CA LEU A 11 7.58 19.52 -21.57
C LEU A 11 8.12 18.42 -20.64
N LEU A 12 8.60 18.79 -19.45
CA LEU A 12 9.07 17.85 -18.45
C LEU A 12 7.96 16.89 -18.01
N VAL A 13 6.79 17.44 -17.65
CA VAL A 13 5.62 16.63 -17.23
C VAL A 13 5.19 15.68 -18.35
N ARG A 14 5.13 16.15 -19.59
CA ARG A 14 4.79 15.29 -20.74
C ARG A 14 5.82 14.17 -20.95
N LYS A 15 7.11 14.48 -20.88
CA LYS A 15 8.18 13.47 -20.99
C LYS A 15 8.09 12.43 -19.87
N LEU A 16 7.87 12.86 -18.63
CA LEU A 16 7.70 11.96 -17.49
C LEU A 16 6.46 11.08 -17.63
N ALA A 17 5.34 11.60 -18.13
CA ALA A 17 4.14 10.80 -18.37
C ALA A 17 4.36 9.71 -19.44
N VAL A 18 5.09 10.03 -20.52
CA VAL A 18 5.49 9.02 -21.52
C VAL A 18 6.39 7.96 -20.87
N ARG A 19 7.38 8.38 -20.08
CA ARG A 19 8.30 7.46 -19.41
C ARG A 19 7.59 6.57 -18.40
N ALA A 20 6.66 7.12 -17.62
CA ALA A 20 5.84 6.38 -16.67
C ALA A 20 5.08 5.23 -17.35
N ARG A 21 4.42 5.51 -18.49
CA ARG A 21 3.73 4.46 -19.26
C ARG A 21 4.67 3.37 -19.76
N GLN A 22 5.86 3.74 -20.25
CA GLN A 22 6.87 2.78 -20.71
C GLN A 22 7.32 1.86 -19.57
N VAL A 23 7.74 2.45 -18.44
CA VAL A 23 8.25 1.71 -17.28
C VAL A 23 7.18 0.80 -16.67
N VAL A 24 5.94 1.29 -16.56
CA VAL A 24 4.80 0.46 -16.13
C VAL A 24 4.59 -0.72 -17.10
N GLY A 25 4.64 -0.48 -18.41
CA GLY A 25 4.58 -1.53 -19.41
C GLY A 25 5.69 -2.58 -19.25
N GLU A 26 6.94 -2.14 -19.14
CA GLU A 26 8.12 -3.01 -18.95
C GLU A 26 8.00 -3.88 -17.70
N THR A 27 7.58 -3.29 -16.57
CA THR A 27 7.43 -4.03 -15.29
C THR A 27 6.27 -5.01 -15.31
N SER A 28 5.18 -4.72 -16.03
CA SER A 28 3.98 -5.56 -16.09
C SER A 28 4.20 -6.93 -16.75
N VAL A 29 5.26 -7.08 -17.55
CA VAL A 29 5.61 -8.35 -18.23
C VAL A 29 6.30 -9.34 -17.27
N SER A 30 6.94 -8.86 -16.21
CA SER A 30 7.72 -9.71 -15.31
C SER A 30 6.88 -10.28 -14.18
N HIS A 31 6.89 -11.60 -14.03
CA HIS A 31 6.25 -12.30 -12.91
C HIS A 31 7.16 -12.39 -11.67
N ASN A 32 8.43 -11.97 -11.79
CA ASN A 32 9.41 -12.02 -10.70
C ASN A 32 9.48 -10.65 -10.02
N HIS A 33 8.93 -10.55 -8.81
CA HIS A 33 8.91 -9.32 -8.01
C HIS A 33 10.31 -8.71 -7.80
N THR A 34 11.33 -9.52 -7.59
CA THR A 34 12.70 -9.02 -7.39
C THR A 34 13.22 -8.30 -8.64
N MET A 35 12.89 -8.83 -9.83
CA MET A 35 13.24 -8.19 -11.10
C MET A 35 12.47 -6.87 -11.29
N VAL A 36 11.18 -6.85 -10.97
CA VAL A 36 10.37 -5.62 -11.02
C VAL A 36 10.95 -4.54 -10.11
N LEU A 37 11.31 -4.89 -8.87
CA LEU A 37 11.95 -3.96 -7.94
C LEU A 37 13.29 -3.45 -8.45
N TYR A 38 14.10 -4.31 -9.07
CA TYR A 38 15.37 -3.92 -9.67
C TYR A 38 15.16 -2.91 -10.82
N LEU A 39 14.26 -3.20 -11.76
CA LEU A 39 13.96 -2.32 -12.89
C LEU A 39 13.43 -0.95 -12.44
N LEU A 40 12.49 -0.96 -11.49
CA LEU A 40 11.94 0.25 -10.88
C LEU A 40 13.02 1.08 -10.17
N SER A 41 13.89 0.42 -9.41
CA SER A 41 14.98 1.09 -8.68
C SER A 41 16.03 1.67 -9.63
N ARG A 42 16.37 0.94 -10.70
CA ARG A 42 17.26 1.42 -11.76
C ARG A 42 16.68 2.66 -12.43
N GLU A 43 15.38 2.66 -12.70
CA GLU A 43 14.70 3.84 -13.25
C GLU A 43 14.76 5.03 -12.29
N PHE A 44 14.53 4.82 -10.99
CA PHE A 44 14.62 5.90 -10.01
C PHE A 44 16.01 6.51 -9.99
N VAL A 45 17.06 5.68 -9.96
CA VAL A 45 18.44 6.16 -10.00
C VAL A 45 18.73 6.92 -11.29
N ALA A 46 18.25 6.43 -12.44
CA ALA A 46 18.44 7.09 -13.73
C ALA A 46 17.73 8.47 -13.83
N LEU A 47 16.53 8.59 -13.24
CA LEU A 47 15.80 9.86 -13.16
C LEU A 47 16.45 10.83 -12.15
N GLY A 48 17.14 10.31 -11.14
CA GLY A 48 17.72 11.09 -10.07
C GLY A 48 16.70 11.56 -9.02
N PRO A 49 17.17 12.04 -7.85
CA PRO A 49 16.29 12.34 -6.73
C PRO A 49 15.36 13.54 -6.95
N ASP A 50 15.68 14.39 -7.93
CA ASP A 50 14.88 15.58 -8.26
C ASP A 50 13.64 15.27 -9.10
N LEU A 51 13.71 14.24 -9.96
CA LEU A 51 12.63 13.90 -10.90
C LEU A 51 11.73 12.75 -10.41
N VAL A 52 12.25 11.84 -9.58
CA VAL A 52 11.46 10.75 -8.99
C VAL A 52 10.16 11.24 -8.31
N PRO A 53 10.14 12.35 -7.55
CA PRO A 53 8.89 12.86 -6.97
C PRO A 53 7.81 13.15 -8.01
N TYR A 54 8.18 13.77 -9.13
CA TYR A 54 7.24 14.07 -10.22
C TYR A 54 6.79 12.81 -10.95
N PHE A 55 7.70 11.86 -11.16
CA PHE A 55 7.39 10.55 -11.74
C PHE A 55 6.38 9.78 -10.89
N LEU A 56 6.62 9.69 -9.58
CA LEU A 56 5.71 9.02 -8.64
C LEU A 56 4.37 9.74 -8.54
N ARG A 57 4.36 11.07 -8.57
CA ARG A 57 3.13 11.86 -8.56
C ARG A 57 2.28 11.58 -9.81
N GLU A 58 2.90 11.52 -10.98
CA GLU A 58 2.22 11.17 -12.23
C GLU A 58 1.54 9.79 -12.13
N ILE A 59 2.25 8.80 -11.59
CA ILE A 59 1.69 7.46 -11.39
C ILE A 59 0.57 7.48 -10.34
N LEU A 60 0.77 8.18 -9.23
CA LEU A 60 -0.22 8.28 -8.16
C LEU A 60 -1.52 8.94 -8.63
N VAL A 61 -1.43 10.09 -9.30
CA VAL A 61 -2.60 10.79 -9.86
C VAL A 61 -3.25 9.95 -10.97
N GLY A 62 -2.45 9.39 -11.87
CA GLY A 62 -2.93 8.53 -12.94
C GLY A 62 -3.63 7.26 -12.43
N SER A 63 -3.19 6.70 -11.29
CA SER A 63 -3.85 5.57 -10.63
C SER A 63 -5.24 5.94 -10.09
N GLY A 64 -5.40 7.18 -9.59
CA GLY A 64 -6.72 7.69 -9.18
C GLY A 64 -7.68 7.84 -10.36
N ARG A 65 -7.14 8.22 -11.53
CA ARG A 65 -7.82 8.27 -12.82
C ARG A 65 -7.95 6.92 -13.53
N ARG A 66 -7.60 5.82 -12.86
CA ARG A 66 -7.65 4.45 -13.38
C ARG A 66 -6.85 4.24 -14.67
N THR A 67 -5.71 4.94 -14.81
CA THR A 67 -4.74 4.65 -15.88
C THR A 67 -4.24 3.22 -15.72
N ARG A 68 -4.32 2.42 -16.79
CA ARG A 68 -4.00 0.99 -16.77
C ARG A 68 -2.59 0.73 -16.23
N GLY A 69 -2.46 -0.19 -15.28
CA GLY A 69 -1.18 -0.65 -14.71
C GLY A 69 -0.59 0.25 -13.62
N TYR A 70 -1.06 1.49 -13.47
CA TYR A 70 -0.46 2.44 -12.52
C TYR A 70 -0.72 2.03 -11.07
N ALA A 71 -1.90 1.49 -10.78
CA ALA A 71 -2.27 1.07 -9.44
C ALA A 71 -1.46 -0.16 -8.98
N GLU A 72 -1.26 -1.12 -9.89
CA GLU A 72 -0.41 -2.29 -9.69
C GLU A 72 1.06 -1.88 -9.51
N PHE A 73 1.53 -0.91 -10.30
CA PHE A 73 2.88 -0.37 -10.16
C PHE A 73 3.14 0.22 -8.77
N LEU A 74 2.18 0.95 -8.20
CA LEU A 74 2.31 1.53 -6.85
C LEU A 74 2.42 0.46 -5.76
N GLN A 75 1.86 -0.74 -5.96
CA GLN A 75 2.07 -1.85 -5.04
C GLN A 75 3.55 -2.21 -4.92
N HIS A 76 4.30 -2.19 -6.03
CA HIS A 76 5.75 -2.43 -5.98
C HIS A 76 6.51 -1.29 -5.30
N VAL A 77 6.09 -0.03 -5.51
CA VAL A 77 6.67 1.14 -4.80
C VAL A 77 6.47 1.04 -3.28
N GLY A 78 5.36 0.45 -2.84
CA GLY A 78 5.08 0.24 -1.42
C GLY A 78 6.08 -0.69 -0.72
N ASP A 79 6.76 -1.59 -1.44
CA ASP A 79 7.85 -2.43 -0.92
C ASP A 79 9.17 -1.63 -0.84
N MET A 80 9.18 -0.65 0.06
CA MET A 80 10.30 0.27 0.23
C MET A 80 11.61 -0.44 0.60
N ARG A 81 11.54 -1.57 1.31
CA ARG A 81 12.73 -2.38 1.64
C ARG A 81 13.34 -2.95 0.36
N GLY A 82 12.49 -3.50 -0.52
CA GLY A 82 12.88 -3.98 -1.84
C GLY A 82 13.46 -2.88 -2.73
N VAL A 83 12.82 -1.72 -2.79
CA VAL A 83 13.30 -0.57 -3.59
C VAL A 83 14.64 -0.04 -3.06
N ALA A 84 14.75 0.19 -1.75
CA ALA A 84 15.97 0.71 -1.13
C ALA A 84 17.16 -0.27 -1.25
N ARG A 85 16.91 -1.57 -1.36
CA ARG A 85 17.94 -2.59 -1.58
C ARG A 85 18.72 -2.35 -2.88
N PHE A 86 18.06 -1.87 -3.93
CA PHE A 86 18.67 -1.66 -5.24
C PHE A 86 18.99 -0.18 -5.52
N ALA A 87 18.12 0.75 -5.12
CA ALA A 87 18.35 2.18 -5.33
C ALA A 87 19.32 2.79 -4.30
N GLY A 88 19.48 2.16 -3.12
CA GLY A 88 20.27 2.65 -2.00
C GLY A 88 19.46 3.52 -1.02
N ASN A 89 19.72 3.33 0.28
CA ASN A 89 19.02 4.06 1.35
C ASN A 89 19.25 5.57 1.26
N ALA A 90 20.50 6.01 1.04
CA ALA A 90 20.85 7.43 0.94
C ALA A 90 20.13 8.12 -0.23
N PHE A 91 20.04 7.45 -1.38
CA PHE A 91 19.30 7.95 -2.53
C PHE A 91 17.81 8.14 -2.18
N MET A 92 17.18 7.14 -1.58
CA MET A 92 15.77 7.22 -1.21
C MET A 92 15.49 8.25 -0.11
N SER A 93 16.44 8.47 0.80
CA SER A 93 16.39 9.59 1.75
C SER A 93 16.41 10.95 1.04
N SER A 94 17.24 11.12 0.02
CA SER A 94 17.28 12.34 -0.81
C SER A 94 15.97 12.56 -1.58
N VAL A 95 15.38 11.50 -2.16
CA VAL A 95 14.05 11.56 -2.79
C VAL A 95 13.00 12.04 -1.79
N LEU A 96 12.95 11.44 -0.60
CA LEU A 96 11.97 11.82 0.43
C LEU A 96 12.17 13.27 0.90
N GLN A 97 13.41 13.71 1.08
CA GLN A 97 13.72 15.11 1.41
C GLN A 97 13.26 16.05 0.31
N ARG A 98 13.44 15.67 -0.96
CA ARG A 98 12.96 16.43 -2.11
C ARG A 98 11.43 16.53 -2.13
N CYS A 99 10.70 15.42 -1.90
CA CYS A 99 9.24 15.43 -1.80
C CYS A 99 8.75 16.44 -0.74
N ARG A 100 9.38 16.45 0.44
CA ARG A 100 9.06 17.39 1.53
C ARG A 100 9.32 18.85 1.14
N ARG A 101 10.45 19.14 0.49
CA ARG A 101 10.77 20.50 0.00
C ARG A 101 9.77 20.99 -1.05
N LEU A 102 9.32 20.09 -1.94
CA LEU A 102 8.33 20.37 -2.96
C LEU A 102 6.89 20.41 -2.43
N ARG A 103 6.67 20.08 -1.15
CA ARG A 103 5.33 19.91 -0.54
C ARG A 103 4.43 18.93 -1.31
N MET A 104 5.04 17.87 -1.83
CA MET A 104 4.32 16.77 -2.46
C MET A 104 3.89 15.77 -1.39
N ASP A 105 2.88 16.13 -0.60
CA ASP A 105 2.43 15.35 0.55
C ASP A 105 1.94 13.96 0.12
N GLU A 106 1.25 13.86 -1.02
CA GLU A 106 0.74 12.61 -1.55
C GLU A 106 1.86 11.60 -1.90
N VAL A 107 3.00 12.08 -2.38
CA VAL A 107 4.18 11.25 -2.66
C VAL A 107 4.97 10.99 -1.38
N THR A 108 5.06 11.99 -0.50
CA THR A 108 5.71 11.86 0.81
C THR A 108 5.03 10.77 1.63
N GLU A 109 3.70 10.72 1.62
CA GLU A 109 2.89 9.71 2.29
C GLU A 109 3.11 8.29 1.73
N LEU A 110 3.29 8.17 0.40
CA LEU A 110 3.66 6.92 -0.27
C LEU A 110 5.09 6.47 0.04
N LEU A 111 6.00 7.41 0.29
CA LEU A 111 7.43 7.15 0.49
C LEU A 111 7.90 7.20 1.95
N ALA A 112 7.08 7.70 2.87
CA ALA A 112 7.40 7.75 4.29
C ALA A 112 6.86 6.50 4.99
N SER A 113 7.50 6.11 6.09
CA SER A 113 6.97 5.12 7.02
C SER A 113 6.56 5.82 8.32
N PRO A 114 5.51 6.67 8.32
CA PRO A 114 4.95 7.10 9.58
C PRO A 114 4.47 5.86 10.35
N ARG A 115 4.52 5.93 11.68
CA ARG A 115 4.02 4.83 12.52
C ARG A 115 2.51 4.68 12.26
N PRO A 116 1.97 3.44 12.29
CA PRO A 116 0.52 3.26 12.26
C PRO A 116 -0.11 3.93 13.49
N LEU A 117 -1.42 4.21 13.39
CA LEU A 117 -2.14 4.90 14.47
C LEU A 117 -2.16 4.05 15.75
N MET A 118 -2.41 2.76 15.61
CA MET A 118 -2.40 1.82 16.72
C MET A 118 -1.03 1.15 16.86
N ARG A 119 -0.56 1.06 18.11
CA ARG A 119 0.70 0.41 18.48
C ARG A 119 0.42 -0.82 19.32
N ILE A 120 1.27 -1.83 19.15
CA ILE A 120 1.44 -2.86 20.17
C ILE A 120 2.42 -2.28 21.19
N TYR A 121 1.91 -1.81 22.33
CA TYR A 121 2.75 -1.53 23.49
C TYR A 121 3.12 -2.90 24.08
N HIS A 122 4.37 -3.34 23.92
CA HIS A 122 4.87 -4.54 24.59
C HIS A 122 5.14 -4.15 26.06
N SER A 123 4.80 -4.93 27.09
CA SER A 123 5.32 -6.30 27.28
C SER A 123 4.37 -7.31 27.94
N GLY A 124 3.15 -6.94 28.37
CA GLY A 124 2.24 -7.88 29.07
C GLY A 124 1.18 -8.55 28.19
N ASP A 125 0.74 -7.90 27.12
CA ASP A 125 -0.48 -8.31 26.38
C ASP A 125 -0.25 -9.25 25.20
N VAL A 126 1.01 -9.45 24.81
CA VAL A 126 1.38 -10.55 23.89
C VAL A 126 1.64 -11.84 24.69
N GLU A 127 2.01 -11.71 25.98
CA GLU A 127 2.30 -12.80 26.90
C GLU A 127 1.05 -13.33 27.63
N SER A 128 -0.07 -12.59 27.65
CA SER A 128 -1.34 -13.05 28.23
C SER A 128 -2.12 -14.02 27.33
N ARG A 129 -1.44 -14.75 26.44
CA ARG A 129 -1.93 -16.02 25.89
C ARG A 129 -1.58 -17.13 26.88
N THR A 130 -2.43 -17.29 27.89
CA THR A 130 -2.51 -18.42 28.84
C THR A 130 -1.22 -19.24 29.02
N PRO A 131 -0.45 -19.03 30.10
CA PRO A 131 0.66 -19.90 30.45
C PRO A 131 0.12 -21.17 31.13
N ASP A 132 -0.41 -22.10 30.34
CA ASP A 132 -0.23 -23.55 30.55
C ASP A 132 -0.79 -24.32 29.33
N GLN A 133 0.11 -24.72 28.42
CA GLN A 133 -0.02 -25.82 27.43
C GLN A 133 1.07 -25.66 26.35
N ASP A 134 2.07 -26.55 26.40
CA ASP A 134 3.10 -26.81 25.39
C ASP A 134 3.72 -25.58 24.69
N TYR A 135 4.81 -25.05 25.26
CA TYR A 135 5.69 -24.13 24.53
C TYR A 135 6.19 -24.80 23.24
N ILE A 136 5.71 -24.33 22.08
CA ILE A 136 6.19 -24.78 20.77
C ILE A 136 7.33 -23.84 20.33
N PRO A 137 8.59 -24.32 20.26
CA PRO A 137 9.71 -23.50 19.84
C PRO A 137 9.49 -22.91 18.45
N LEU A 138 10.06 -21.72 18.19
CA LEU A 138 9.93 -21.03 16.91
C LEU A 138 10.30 -21.92 15.71
N GLY A 139 11.36 -22.72 15.84
CA GLY A 139 11.78 -23.67 14.80
C GLY A 139 10.69 -24.70 14.46
N VAL A 140 9.97 -25.18 15.47
CA VAL A 140 8.86 -26.13 15.30
C VAL A 140 7.68 -25.44 14.64
N ARG A 141 7.29 -24.22 15.07
CA ARG A 141 6.22 -23.44 14.41
C ARG A 141 6.53 -23.17 12.94
N LYS A 142 7.77 -22.81 12.60
CA LYS A 142 8.23 -22.64 11.20
C LYS A 142 8.15 -23.95 10.40
N SER A 143 8.49 -25.08 11.02
CA SER A 143 8.36 -26.41 10.40
C SER A 143 6.89 -26.76 10.13
N LEU A 144 6.03 -26.60 11.14
CA LEU A 144 4.59 -26.85 11.06
C LEU A 144 3.91 -25.98 9.99
N ALA A 145 4.29 -24.70 9.88
CA ALA A 145 3.78 -23.78 8.87
C ALA A 145 4.04 -24.21 7.43
N ARG A 146 5.04 -25.06 7.17
CA ARG A 146 5.33 -25.60 5.82
C ARG A 146 4.57 -26.89 5.51
N ARG A 147 4.08 -27.59 6.53
CA ARG A 147 3.40 -28.87 6.35
C ARG A 147 2.00 -28.67 5.78
N PRO A 148 1.54 -29.51 4.84
CA PRO A 148 0.22 -29.39 4.23
C PRO A 148 -0.89 -29.96 5.14
N ASN A 149 -0.98 -29.51 6.39
CA ASN A 149 -2.00 -29.91 7.35
C ASN A 149 -2.95 -28.72 7.63
N PRO A 150 -4.20 -28.74 7.10
CA PRO A 150 -5.16 -27.64 7.27
C PRO A 150 -5.42 -27.24 8.72
N HIS A 151 -5.56 -28.22 9.63
CA HIS A 151 -5.78 -27.97 11.07
C HIS A 151 -4.61 -27.21 11.71
N THR A 152 -3.39 -27.56 11.32
CA THR A 152 -2.19 -26.88 11.80
C THR A 152 -2.11 -25.45 11.25
N ILE A 153 -2.43 -25.25 9.97
CA ILE A 153 -2.45 -23.92 9.35
C ILE A 153 -3.49 -23.03 10.03
N GLU A 154 -4.67 -23.58 10.34
CA GLU A 154 -5.71 -22.83 11.05
C GLU A 154 -5.29 -22.45 12.47
N LYS A 155 -4.66 -23.36 13.22
CA LYS A 155 -4.08 -23.06 14.54
C LYS A 155 -3.03 -21.95 14.47
N LEU A 156 -2.23 -21.91 13.40
CA LEU A 156 -1.21 -20.89 13.18
C LEU A 156 -1.76 -19.60 12.55
N SER A 157 -3.07 -19.48 12.32
CA SER A 157 -3.67 -18.28 11.70
C SER A 157 -3.58 -17.00 12.55
N MET A 158 -3.27 -17.12 13.84
CA MET A 158 -3.09 -15.98 14.77
C MET A 158 -1.62 -15.70 15.12
N GLU A 159 -0.71 -16.30 14.36
CA GLU A 159 0.72 -16.15 14.51
C GLU A 159 1.18 -14.70 14.32
N GLN A 160 2.14 -14.28 15.15
CA GLN A 160 2.69 -12.92 15.15
C GLN A 160 4.18 -12.88 14.75
N ASP A 161 4.82 -14.04 14.56
CA ASP A 161 6.18 -14.12 14.03
C ASP A 161 6.20 -13.99 12.49
N PRO A 162 6.90 -13.00 11.91
CA PRO A 162 6.94 -12.78 10.46
C PRO A 162 7.52 -13.95 9.67
N GLN A 163 8.46 -14.71 10.23
CA GLN A 163 9.07 -15.85 9.53
C GLN A 163 8.09 -17.02 9.44
N VAL A 164 7.28 -17.26 10.48
CA VAL A 164 6.22 -18.28 10.45
C VAL A 164 5.13 -17.86 9.46
N VAL A 165 4.69 -16.60 9.50
CA VAL A 165 3.72 -16.03 8.55
C VAL A 165 4.20 -16.18 7.11
N ARG A 166 5.46 -15.87 6.83
CA ARG A 166 6.05 -16.06 5.49
C ARG A 166 5.94 -17.51 5.02
N ASN A 167 6.23 -18.49 5.89
CA ASN A 167 6.08 -19.91 5.55
C ASN A 167 4.60 -20.28 5.31
N LEU A 168 3.68 -19.76 6.14
CA LEU A 168 2.24 -19.98 5.97
C LEU A 168 1.76 -19.46 4.62
N LEU A 169 2.15 -18.25 4.22
CA LEU A 169 1.73 -17.64 2.95
C LEU A 169 2.22 -18.40 1.71
N SER A 170 3.33 -19.14 1.85
CA SER A 170 3.86 -20.04 0.82
C SER A 170 3.29 -21.46 0.89
N ASN A 171 2.52 -21.80 1.93
CA ASN A 171 1.96 -23.14 2.10
C ASN A 171 0.93 -23.43 0.99
N PRO A 172 0.99 -24.59 0.32
CA PRO A 172 0.05 -24.92 -0.76
C PRO A 172 -1.41 -25.07 -0.28
N ARG A 173 -1.64 -25.36 1.01
CA ARG A 173 -2.98 -25.55 1.59
C ARG A 173 -3.54 -24.29 2.25
N ILE A 174 -2.82 -23.16 2.27
CA ILE A 174 -3.37 -21.91 2.81
C ILE A 174 -4.45 -21.35 1.87
N THR A 175 -5.53 -20.86 2.46
CA THR A 175 -6.69 -20.31 1.73
C THR A 175 -6.75 -18.80 1.87
N GLU A 176 -7.48 -18.15 0.97
CA GLU A 176 -7.70 -16.69 1.05
C GLU A 176 -8.39 -16.28 2.36
N GLU A 177 -9.35 -17.07 2.84
CA GLU A 177 -10.05 -16.80 4.10
C GLU A 177 -9.08 -16.75 5.29
N ILE A 178 -8.09 -17.66 5.33
CA ILE A 178 -7.07 -17.66 6.38
C ILE A 178 -6.20 -16.41 6.27
N VAL A 179 -5.81 -16.01 5.06
CA VAL A 179 -4.99 -14.79 4.86
C VAL A 179 -5.79 -13.52 5.21
N ILE A 180 -7.08 -13.46 4.89
CA ILE A 180 -7.97 -12.37 5.31
C ILE A 180 -8.05 -12.31 6.83
N LYS A 181 -8.20 -13.46 7.50
CA LYS A 181 -8.22 -13.55 8.97
C LYS A 181 -6.92 -13.03 9.57
N MET A 182 -5.77 -13.43 9.03
CA MET A 182 -4.46 -12.94 9.43
C MET A 182 -4.32 -11.42 9.23
N ALA A 183 -4.73 -10.90 8.06
CA ALA A 183 -4.65 -9.49 7.74
C ALA A 183 -5.63 -8.62 8.55
N SER A 184 -6.74 -9.19 9.02
CA SER A 184 -7.79 -8.48 9.77
C SER A 184 -7.59 -8.54 11.29
N LEU A 185 -6.69 -9.40 11.77
CA LEU A 185 -6.43 -9.59 13.20
C LEU A 185 -5.92 -8.28 13.85
N ARG A 186 -6.41 -7.99 15.05
CA ARG A 186 -6.08 -6.78 15.82
C ARG A 186 -5.92 -7.17 17.30
N PRO A 187 -4.78 -6.89 17.95
CA PRO A 187 -3.56 -6.32 17.37
C PRO A 187 -2.84 -7.27 16.41
N THR A 188 -2.11 -6.72 15.43
CA THR A 188 -1.17 -7.48 14.58
C THR A 188 0.12 -6.69 14.37
N GLY A 189 1.26 -7.37 14.42
CA GLY A 189 2.58 -6.79 14.16
C GLY A 189 2.71 -6.19 12.76
N GLN A 190 3.42 -5.07 12.64
CA GLN A 190 3.60 -4.38 11.35
C GLN A 190 4.38 -5.24 10.35
N GLU A 191 5.34 -6.01 10.86
CA GLU A 191 6.16 -6.93 10.09
C GLU A 191 5.29 -8.05 9.50
N VAL A 192 4.34 -8.58 10.26
CA VAL A 192 3.37 -9.60 9.79
C VAL A 192 2.51 -9.06 8.65
N LEU A 193 1.94 -7.87 8.81
CA LEU A 193 1.13 -7.23 7.76
C LEU A 193 1.98 -6.92 6.52
N SER A 194 3.25 -6.58 6.72
CA SER A 194 4.22 -6.37 5.63
C SER A 194 4.54 -7.67 4.88
N GLU A 195 4.63 -8.82 5.56
CA GLU A 195 4.78 -10.13 4.88
C GLU A 195 3.58 -10.45 3.99
N ILE A 196 2.36 -10.16 4.44
CA ILE A 196 1.14 -10.37 3.64
C ILE A 196 1.13 -9.43 2.44
N PHE A 197 1.47 -8.15 2.64
CA PHE A 197 1.55 -7.16 1.55
C PHE A 197 2.61 -7.53 0.49
N ASN A 198 3.80 -7.94 0.90
CA ASN A 198 4.90 -8.29 -0.01
C ASN A 198 4.67 -9.62 -0.72
N ASN A 199 3.71 -10.44 -0.28
CA ASN A 199 3.35 -11.66 -0.98
C ASN A 199 2.33 -11.38 -2.10
N HIS A 200 2.84 -11.16 -3.32
CA HIS A 200 2.05 -10.78 -4.50
C HIS A 200 0.90 -11.72 -4.84
N ARG A 201 1.02 -13.03 -4.54
CA ARG A 201 -0.09 -13.98 -4.73
C ARG A 201 -1.32 -13.56 -3.92
N TRP A 202 -1.10 -13.05 -2.70
CA TRP A 202 -2.16 -12.67 -1.77
C TRP A 202 -2.50 -11.19 -1.86
N SER A 203 -1.52 -10.30 -1.96
CA SER A 203 -1.77 -8.87 -2.10
C SER A 203 -2.36 -8.48 -3.46
N ALA A 204 -2.30 -9.34 -4.48
CA ALA A 204 -3.11 -9.19 -5.69
C ALA A 204 -4.61 -9.47 -5.47
N ARG A 205 -5.04 -10.04 -4.34
CA ARG A 205 -6.46 -10.33 -4.09
C ARG A 205 -7.19 -9.15 -3.46
N TYR A 206 -8.36 -8.81 -3.98
CA TYR A 206 -9.11 -7.63 -3.54
C TYR A 206 -9.43 -7.67 -2.04
N ARG A 207 -9.94 -8.80 -1.53
CA ARG A 207 -10.36 -8.94 -0.13
C ARG A 207 -9.18 -8.85 0.82
N VAL A 208 -8.01 -9.37 0.44
CA VAL A 208 -6.76 -9.23 1.20
C VAL A 208 -6.30 -7.77 1.22
N ARG A 209 -6.30 -7.06 0.09
CA ARG A 209 -5.97 -5.62 0.01
C ARG A 209 -6.88 -4.81 0.93
N LYS A 210 -8.18 -5.05 0.87
CA LYS A 210 -9.17 -4.43 1.76
C LYS A 210 -8.85 -4.71 3.22
N ALA A 211 -8.62 -5.97 3.60
CA ALA A 211 -8.30 -6.34 4.97
C ALA A 211 -7.05 -5.61 5.51
N LEU A 212 -5.99 -5.52 4.70
CA LEU A 212 -4.78 -4.77 5.04
C LEU A 212 -5.07 -3.28 5.26
N VAL A 213 -5.78 -2.62 4.34
CA VAL A 213 -6.05 -1.17 4.44
C VAL A 213 -6.94 -0.84 5.64
N PHE A 214 -7.92 -1.69 5.96
CA PHE A 214 -8.81 -1.50 7.10
C PHE A 214 -8.19 -1.90 8.44
N ASN A 215 -6.98 -2.48 8.47
CA ASN A 215 -6.29 -2.79 9.71
C ASN A 215 -5.51 -1.55 10.22
N PRO A 216 -5.85 -1.00 11.41
CA PRO A 216 -5.22 0.21 11.93
C PRO A 216 -3.74 0.04 12.33
N TYR A 217 -3.24 -1.20 12.38
CA TYR A 217 -1.84 -1.55 12.61
C TYR A 217 -1.02 -1.63 11.31
N THR A 218 -1.68 -1.59 10.14
CA THR A 218 -0.98 -1.56 8.85
C THR A 218 -0.20 -0.26 8.70
N LEU A 219 1.05 -0.36 8.26
CA LEU A 219 1.87 0.80 7.92
C LEU A 219 1.11 1.71 6.94
N PRO A 220 0.94 3.00 7.22
CA PRO A 220 0.21 3.92 6.34
C PRO A 220 0.72 3.88 4.89
N ARG A 221 2.04 3.72 4.70
CA ARG A 221 2.67 3.51 3.39
C ARG A 221 2.03 2.38 2.57
N VAL A 222 1.86 1.22 3.21
CA VAL A 222 1.23 0.04 2.59
C VAL A 222 -0.20 0.36 2.22
N ALA A 223 -0.94 1.03 3.11
CA ALA A 223 -2.29 1.46 2.80
C ALA A 223 -2.32 2.42 1.59
N HIS A 224 -1.43 3.42 1.54
CA HIS A 224 -1.33 4.38 0.42
C HIS A 224 -1.07 3.70 -0.92
N ALA A 225 -0.21 2.68 -0.96
CA ALA A 225 0.06 1.89 -2.16
C ALA A 225 -1.16 1.06 -2.61
N LEU A 226 -2.04 0.66 -1.68
CA LEU A 226 -3.20 -0.19 -1.96
C LEU A 226 -4.50 0.58 -2.26
N LEU A 227 -4.65 1.81 -1.74
CA LEU A 227 -5.84 2.65 -1.94
C LEU A 227 -6.30 2.78 -3.41
N PRO A 228 -5.41 3.02 -4.40
CA PRO A 228 -5.83 3.16 -5.80
C PRO A 228 -6.57 1.94 -6.35
N MET A 229 -6.38 0.76 -5.74
CA MET A 229 -6.97 -0.50 -6.19
C MET A 229 -8.29 -0.85 -5.48
N LEU A 230 -8.74 -0.05 -4.52
CA LEU A 230 -10.00 -0.28 -3.82
C LEU A 230 -11.19 0.32 -4.57
N MET A 231 -12.38 -0.24 -4.34
CA MET A 231 -13.64 0.30 -4.85
C MET A 231 -13.96 1.66 -4.23
N LEU A 232 -14.76 2.46 -4.94
CA LEU A 232 -15.11 3.81 -4.47
C LEU A 232 -15.91 3.80 -3.16
N SER A 233 -16.77 2.78 -2.96
CA SER A 233 -17.49 2.54 -1.70
C SER A 233 -16.54 2.34 -0.51
N ASP A 234 -15.51 1.53 -0.69
CA ASP A 234 -14.52 1.25 0.33
C ASP A 234 -13.63 2.47 0.62
N LEU A 235 -13.27 3.26 -0.40
CA LEU A 235 -12.58 4.53 -0.18
C LEU A 235 -13.41 5.50 0.68
N MET A 236 -14.72 5.57 0.45
CA MET A 236 -15.63 6.38 1.27
C MET A 236 -15.62 5.89 2.72
N ASP A 237 -15.69 4.57 2.96
CA ASP A 237 -15.62 4.02 4.32
C ASP A 237 -14.28 4.30 5.00
N ILE A 238 -13.17 4.15 4.28
CA ILE A 238 -11.82 4.47 4.78
C ILE A 238 -11.71 5.94 5.17
N SER A 239 -12.25 6.84 4.34
CA SER A 239 -12.17 8.28 4.60
C SER A 239 -12.88 8.71 5.89
N MET A 240 -13.87 7.93 6.35
CA MET A 240 -14.61 8.15 7.61
C MET A 240 -14.06 7.32 8.78
N GLY A 241 -13.17 6.34 8.52
CA GLY A 241 -12.66 5.39 9.50
C GLY A 241 -11.73 6.00 10.54
N ARG A 242 -12.28 6.46 11.68
CA ARG A 242 -11.53 7.16 12.75
C ARG A 242 -10.35 6.36 13.34
N THR A 243 -10.39 5.03 13.26
CA THR A 243 -9.31 4.15 13.71
C THR A 243 -8.13 4.08 12.75
N LEU A 244 -8.28 4.53 11.51
CA LEU A 244 -7.21 4.56 10.51
C LEU A 244 -6.40 5.84 10.62
N HIS A 245 -5.12 5.77 10.24
CA HIS A 245 -4.23 6.94 10.26
C HIS A 245 -4.79 8.09 9.41
N HIS A 246 -4.71 9.33 9.90
CA HIS A 246 -5.31 10.50 9.24
C HIS A 246 -4.83 10.68 7.79
N SER A 247 -3.56 10.41 7.51
CA SER A 247 -3.02 10.47 6.14
C SER A 247 -3.73 9.52 5.19
N VAL A 248 -4.07 8.30 5.64
CA VAL A 248 -4.77 7.30 4.83
C VAL A 248 -6.19 7.76 4.52
N ARG A 249 -6.87 8.36 5.51
CA ARG A 249 -8.20 8.97 5.30
C ARG A 249 -8.14 10.10 4.28
N ASN A 250 -7.16 11.00 4.40
CA ASN A 250 -6.97 12.11 3.48
C ASN A 250 -6.62 11.63 2.07
N ALA A 251 -5.79 10.59 1.94
CA ALA A 251 -5.50 9.96 0.66
C ALA A 251 -6.75 9.35 0.02
N ALA A 252 -7.60 8.68 0.80
CA ALA A 252 -8.88 8.17 0.31
C ALA A 252 -9.79 9.30 -0.20
N LYS A 253 -9.89 10.43 0.53
CA LYS A 253 -10.59 11.65 0.06
C LYS A 253 -10.06 12.14 -1.29
N ARG A 254 -8.73 12.19 -1.47
CA ARG A 254 -8.10 12.58 -2.75
C ARG A 254 -8.48 11.63 -3.88
N PHE A 255 -8.46 10.31 -3.67
CA PHE A 255 -8.88 9.34 -4.69
C PHE A 255 -10.37 9.43 -5.01
N ILE A 256 -11.22 9.70 -4.03
CA ILE A 256 -12.66 9.96 -4.26
C ILE A 256 -12.83 11.15 -5.20
N MET A 257 -12.16 12.28 -4.90
CA MET A 257 -12.24 13.48 -5.75
C MET A 257 -11.74 13.22 -7.17
N LEU A 258 -10.57 12.56 -7.33
CA LEU A 258 -10.01 12.24 -8.65
C LEU A 258 -10.94 11.35 -9.49
N ARG A 259 -11.60 10.38 -8.86
CA ARG A 259 -12.53 9.49 -9.57
C ARG A 259 -13.82 10.19 -9.94
N ILE A 260 -14.38 11.01 -9.04
CA ILE A 260 -15.58 11.80 -9.32
C ILE A 260 -15.32 12.83 -10.41
N SER A 261 -14.10 13.40 -10.49
CA SER A 261 -13.76 14.36 -11.55
C SER A 261 -13.65 13.71 -12.95
N ASP A 262 -13.34 12.42 -13.02
CA ASP A 262 -13.24 11.66 -14.27
C ASP A 262 -14.58 11.04 -14.73
N MET A 263 -15.62 11.06 -13.89
CA MET A 263 -16.96 10.57 -14.25
C MET A 263 -17.61 11.45 -15.31
N GLY A 264 -18.41 10.83 -16.18
CA GLY A 264 -19.28 11.57 -17.10
C GLY A 264 -20.32 12.42 -16.33
N PRO A 265 -20.85 13.51 -16.91
CA PRO A 265 -21.77 14.42 -16.21
C PRO A 265 -22.97 13.70 -15.58
N THR A 266 -23.62 12.80 -16.34
CA THR A 266 -24.79 12.03 -15.88
C THR A 266 -24.44 11.05 -14.77
N GLU A 267 -23.35 10.31 -14.93
CA GLU A 267 -22.85 9.37 -13.92
C GLU A 267 -22.52 10.10 -12.62
N LYS A 268 -21.84 11.24 -12.72
CA LYS A 268 -21.48 12.09 -11.60
C LYS A 268 -22.72 12.60 -10.85
N GLU A 269 -23.76 13.03 -11.57
CA GLU A 269 -25.01 13.48 -10.97
C GLU A 269 -25.71 12.33 -10.22
N GLN A 270 -25.86 11.17 -10.86
CA GLN A 270 -26.45 9.98 -10.25
C GLN A 270 -25.66 9.53 -9.01
N PHE A 271 -24.34 9.47 -9.11
CA PHE A 271 -23.47 9.10 -8.00
C PHE A 271 -23.60 10.09 -6.84
N SER A 272 -23.62 11.39 -7.13
CA SER A 272 -23.75 12.44 -6.11
C SER A 272 -25.10 12.38 -5.41
N LYS A 273 -26.19 12.14 -6.15
CA LYS A 273 -27.53 11.92 -5.59
C LYS A 273 -27.56 10.72 -4.65
N SER A 274 -27.07 9.56 -5.12
CA SER A 274 -27.08 8.31 -4.35
C SER A 274 -26.18 8.33 -3.11
N ASN A 275 -25.14 9.18 -3.09
CA ASN A 275 -24.15 9.24 -2.01
C ASN A 275 -24.14 10.58 -1.25
N ALA A 276 -25.16 11.44 -1.42
CA ALA A 276 -25.17 12.81 -0.91
C ALA A 276 -24.82 12.90 0.58
N ALA A 277 -25.44 12.06 1.43
CA ALA A 277 -25.19 12.05 2.87
C ALA A 277 -23.75 11.65 3.22
N ARG A 278 -23.21 10.61 2.55
CA ARG A 278 -21.83 10.16 2.77
C ARG A 278 -20.83 11.22 2.30
N LEU A 279 -21.03 11.80 1.12
CA LEU A 279 -20.16 12.85 0.58
C LEU A 279 -20.17 14.10 1.48
N LYS A 280 -21.34 14.48 2.01
CA LYS A 280 -21.46 15.55 3.00
C LYS A 280 -20.59 15.26 4.24
N SER A 281 -20.69 14.06 4.81
CA SER A 281 -19.90 13.71 5.99
C SER A 281 -18.38 13.68 5.71
N ILE A 282 -17.99 13.19 4.54
CA ILE A 282 -16.59 13.07 4.11
C ILE A 282 -15.92 14.44 3.88
N PHE A 283 -16.64 15.39 3.30
CA PHE A 283 -16.04 16.67 2.88
C PHE A 283 -16.39 17.86 3.78
N LEU A 284 -17.49 17.81 4.54
CA LEU A 284 -17.95 18.94 5.36
C LEU A 284 -17.89 18.67 6.87
N GLU A 285 -18.00 17.42 7.33
CA GLU A 285 -18.13 17.11 8.77
C GLU A 285 -16.87 16.48 9.39
N THR A 286 -15.96 15.94 8.57
CA THR A 286 -14.73 15.26 9.03
C THR A 286 -13.49 16.15 8.94
N GLY A 287 -13.61 17.41 9.39
CA GLY A 287 -12.50 18.36 9.57
C GLY A 287 -11.55 17.94 10.69
#